data_AF-Q5I2W9-F1
#
_entry.id   AF-Q5I2W9-F1
#
_cell.length_a   1.000
_cell.length_b   1.000
_cell.length_c   1.000
_cell.angle_alpha   90.00
_cell.angle_beta   90.00
_cell.angle_gamma   90.00
#
_symmetry.space_group_name_H-M   'P 1'
#
loop_
_entity.id
_entity.type
_entity.pdbx_description
1 polymer ?
#
loop_
_entity_poly.entity_id
_entity_poly.type
_entity_poly.pdbx_seq_one_letter_code
_entity_poly.pdbx_strand_id
1 'polypeptide(L)' 'QVSANSQCVRSTLTNCYVDSSDVSSTTCTGSRYDGVHITSSTTTGTRI' A
#
# COMPACT_ATOMS: atom_id res chain seq x y z
N GLN A 1 6.05 -5.92 -2.06
CA GLN A 1 6.80 -5.27 -3.15
C GLN A 1 6.21 -3.90 -3.40
N VAL A 2 7.06 -2.89 -3.51
CA VAL A 2 6.68 -1.50 -3.79
C VAL A 2 7.41 -1.09 -5.07
N SER A 3 6.71 -0.56 -6.07
CA SER A 3 7.32 -0.11 -7.31
C SER A 3 8.09 1.20 -7.12
N ALA A 4 9.04 1.49 -8.01
CA ALA A 4 9.91 2.67 -7.91
C ALA A 4 9.15 4.01 -8.02
N ASN A 5 7.99 4.00 -8.66
CA ASN A 5 7.07 5.13 -8.80
C ASN A 5 6.03 5.21 -7.68
N SER A 6 6.08 4.33 -6.68
CA SER A 6 5.21 4.38 -5.51
C SER A 6 5.89 5.07 -4.34
N GLN A 7 5.10 5.66 -3.45
CA GLN A 7 5.55 6.23 -2.18
C GLN A 7 4.96 5.41 -1.03
N CYS A 8 5.80 5.13 -0.02
CA CYS A 8 5.41 4.38 1.16
C CYS A 8 6.04 5.01 2.39
N VAL A 9 5.25 5.75 3.16
CA VAL A 9 5.72 6.54 4.30
C VAL A 9 5.06 6.06 5.58
N ARG A 10 5.86 5.71 6.60
CA ARG A 10 5.37 5.29 7.93
C ARG A 10 4.31 4.17 7.87
N SER A 11 4.43 3.28 6.90
CA SER A 11 3.47 2.21 6.62
C SER A 11 4.10 0.84 6.82
N THR A 12 3.29 -0.14 7.22
CA THR A 12 3.71 -1.53 7.40
C THR A 12 3.10 -2.38 6.29
N LEU A 13 3.93 -3.02 5.47
CA LEU A 13 3.49 -3.84 4.35
C LEU A 13 3.90 -5.30 4.55
N THR A 14 2.94 -6.20 4.69
CA THR A 14 3.17 -7.64 4.80
C THR A 14 2.51 -8.36 3.63
N ASN A 15 3.30 -8.99 2.77
CA ASN A 15 2.82 -9.67 1.57
C ASN A 15 1.94 -8.77 0.66
N CYS A 16 2.27 -7.48 0.56
CA CYS A 16 1.52 -6.53 -0.25
C CYS A 16 2.21 -6.16 -1.55
N TYR A 17 1.43 -5.71 -2.53
CA TYR A 17 1.91 -5.13 -3.78
C TYR A 17 1.43 -3.69 -3.93
N VAL A 18 2.35 -2.75 -4.10
CA VAL A 18 2.04 -1.32 -4.24
C VAL A 18 2.64 -0.85 -5.55
N ASP A 19 1.79 -0.42 -6.48
CA ASP A 19 2.20 0.13 -7.77
C ASP A 19 1.55 1.47 -8.06
N SER A 20 2.33 2.40 -8.60
CA SER A 20 1.98 3.80 -8.87
C SER A 20 1.13 4.48 -7.78
N SER A 21 1.34 4.12 -6.51
CA SER A 21 0.46 4.50 -5.39
C SER A 21 1.22 5.27 -4.31
N ASP A 22 0.51 6.11 -3.56
CA ASP A 22 1.04 6.81 -2.39
C ASP A 22 0.35 6.29 -1.11
N VAL A 23 1.16 5.71 -0.22
CA VAL A 23 0.73 4.95 0.95
C VAL A 23 1.33 5.56 2.20
N SER A 24 0.52 6.23 3.01
CA SER A 24 0.97 6.88 4.25
C SER A 24 0.28 6.33 5.50
N SER A 25 1.03 6.13 6.60
CA SER A 25 0.49 5.70 7.90
C SER A 25 -0.46 4.50 7.83
N THR A 26 -0.19 3.54 6.93
CA THR A 26 -1.12 2.47 6.57
C THR A 26 -0.55 1.10 6.90
N THR A 27 -1.40 0.18 7.37
CA THR A 27 -1.06 -1.24 7.54
C THR A 27 -1.68 -2.04 6.40
N CYS A 28 -0.86 -2.76 5.66
CA CYS A 28 -1.27 -3.59 4.55
C CYS A 28 -0.91 -5.05 4.82
N THR A 29 -1.86 -5.96 4.66
CA THR A 29 -1.62 -7.41 4.79
C THR A 29 -2.26 -8.18 3.63
N GLY A 30 -1.45 -8.72 2.72
CA GLY A 30 -1.95 -9.51 1.59
C GLY A 30 -2.78 -8.73 0.57
N SER A 31 -2.60 -7.40 0.51
CA SER A 31 -3.39 -6.52 -0.38
C SER A 31 -2.58 -6.02 -1.57
N ARG A 32 -3.29 -5.52 -2.60
CA ARG A 32 -2.71 -4.85 -3.76
C ARG A 32 -3.26 -3.44 -3.90
N TYR A 33 -2.39 -2.47 -4.14
CA TYR A 33 -2.69 -1.07 -4.42
C TYR A 33 -2.16 -0.70 -5.82
N ASP A 34 -3.01 -0.15 -6.69
CA ASP A 34 -2.68 0.16 -8.09
C ASP A 34 -3.20 1.56 -8.49
N GLY A 35 -2.31 2.57 -8.48
CA GLY A 35 -2.66 3.94 -8.85
C GLY A 35 -3.44 4.74 -7.79
N VAL A 36 -3.33 4.39 -6.51
CA VAL A 36 -4.18 4.96 -5.44
C VAL A 36 -3.43 5.79 -4.42
N HIS A 37 -4.15 6.68 -3.75
CA HIS A 37 -3.67 7.40 -2.57
C HIS A 37 -4.40 6.88 -1.33
N ILE A 38 -3.66 6.26 -0.41
CA ILE A 38 -4.20 5.67 0.82
C ILE A 38 -3.47 6.22 2.04
N THR A 39 -4.24 6.65 3.02
CA THR A 39 -3.69 7.21 4.27
C THR A 39 -4.40 6.65 5.48
N SER A 40 -3.66 6.47 6.58
CA SER A 40 -4.21 6.13 7.91
C SER A 40 -5.19 4.94 7.91
N SER A 41 -4.88 3.92 7.11
CA SER A 41 -5.79 2.81 6.83
C SER A 41 -5.23 1.46 7.25
N THR A 42 -6.10 0.46 7.38
CA THR A 42 -5.70 -0.96 7.51
C THR A 42 -6.42 -1.76 6.44
N THR A 43 -5.68 -2.49 5.61
CA THR A 43 -6.25 -3.35 4.56
C THR A 43 -5.79 -4.78 4.71
N THR A 44 -6.67 -5.72 4.40
CA THR A 44 -6.38 -7.15 4.50
C THR A 44 -7.04 -7.93 3.38
N GLY A 45 -6.23 -8.55 2.50
CA GLY A 45 -6.74 -9.39 1.41
C GLY A 45 -7.54 -8.63 0.35
N THR A 46 -7.36 -7.31 0.23
CA THR A 46 -8.12 -6.46 -0.69
C THR A 46 -7.30 -6.08 -1.92
N ARG A 47 -7.99 -5.72 -3.00
CA ARG A 47 -7.39 -5.06 -4.15
C ARG A 47 -8.03 -3.70 -4.32
N ILE A 48 -7.20 -2.66 -4.28
CA ILE A 48 -7.58 -1.25 -4.36
C ILE A 48 -6.85 -0.63 -5.54
#